data_AF-A0A9D6E1Q9-F1
#
_entry.id   AF-A0A9D6E1Q9-F1
#
_cell.length_a   1.000
_cell.length_b   1.000
_cell.length_c   1.000
_cell.angle_alpha   90.00
_cell.angle_beta   90.00
_cell.angle_gamma   90.00
#
_symmetry.space_group_name_H-M   'P 1'
#
loop_
_entity.id
_entity.type
_entity.pdbx_description
1 polymer ?
#
loop_
_entity_poly.entity_id
_entity_poly.type
_entity_poly.pdbx_seq_one_letter_code
_entity_poly.pdbx_strand_id
1 'polypeptide(L)' 'ARYEEARVKEYWIVHPAEKTVMVFSLRSDGQYGKPAVYSHEDEIKVSLFEDLAINLNTVFSL' A
#
# COMPACT_ATOMS: atom_id res chain seq x y z
N ALA A 1 12.89 7.64 -1.92
CA ALA A 1 13.80 8.66 -1.36
C ALA A 1 13.29 9.15 0.00
N ARG A 2 12.53 10.24 0.13
CA ARG A 2 12.24 10.83 1.47
C ARG A 2 11.56 9.89 2.49
N TYR A 3 10.51 9.17 2.10
CA TYR A 3 9.87 8.20 3.01
C TYR A 3 10.77 6.99 3.32
N GLU A 4 11.69 6.65 2.43
CA GLU A 4 12.65 5.54 2.59
C GLU A 4 13.77 5.93 3.55
N GLU A 5 14.35 7.10 3.32
CA GLU A 5 15.36 7.75 4.17
C GLU A 5 14.82 7.94 5.60
N ALA A 6 13.54 8.30 5.72
CA ALA A 6 12.84 8.40 7.01
C ALA A 6 12.42 7.05 7.62
N ARG A 7 12.74 5.91 6.97
CA ARG A 7 12.45 4.55 7.44
C ARG A 7 10.96 4.27 7.70
N VAL A 8 10.08 4.87 6.90
CA VAL A 8 8.64 4.55 6.95
C VAL A 8 8.45 3.08 6.56
N LYS A 9 7.77 2.29 7.40
CA LYS A 9 7.67 0.83 7.20
C LYS A 9 6.81 0.46 6.00
N GLU A 10 5.71 1.18 5.79
CA GLU A 10 4.85 1.03 4.62
C GLU A 10 4.35 2.40 4.16
N TYR A 11 4.36 2.64 2.85
CA TYR A 11 3.72 3.79 2.25
C TYR A 11 2.89 3.38 1.02
N TRP A 12 1.75 4.04 0.85
CA TRP A 12 0.73 3.65 -0.10
C TRP A 12 0.45 4.83 -1.04
N ILE A 13 0.48 4.57 -2.35
CA ILE A 13 0.06 5.53 -3.38
C ILE A 13 -1.28 5.05 -3.94
N VAL A 14 -2.29 5.91 -3.87
CA VAL A 14 -3.61 5.64 -4.43
C VAL A 14 -3.74 6.40 -5.74
N HIS A 15 -4.17 5.71 -6.78
CA HIS A 15 -4.48 6.26 -8.10
C HIS A 15 -6.00 6.15 -8.33
N PRO A 16 -6.78 7.21 -8.01
CA PRO A 16 -8.24 7.11 -7.98
C PRO A 16 -8.87 6.94 -9.37
N ALA A 17 -8.29 7.53 -10.42
CA ALA A 17 -8.83 7.44 -11.78
C ALA A 17 -8.74 6.00 -12.32
N GLU A 18 -7.64 5.32 -12.02
CA GLU A 18 -7.35 3.94 -12.39
C GLU A 18 -7.90 2.93 -11.37
N LYS A 19 -8.39 3.42 -10.22
CA LYS A 19 -8.81 2.64 -9.06
C LYS A 19 -7.78 1.57 -8.65
N THR A 20 -6.52 1.99 -8.57
CA THR A 20 -5.40 1.14 -8.16
C THR A 20 -4.68 1.69 -6.93
N VAL A 21 -4.07 0.78 -6.17
CA VAL A 21 -3.26 1.10 -4.99
C VAL A 21 -1.90 0.44 -5.13
N MET A 22 -0.84 1.20 -4.92
CA MET A 22 0.54 0.72 -4.89
C MET A 22 1.06 0.77 -3.46
N VAL A 23 1.40 -0.40 -2.90
CA VAL A 23 1.92 -0.55 -1.54
C VAL A 23 3.41 -0.81 -1.59
N PHE A 24 4.17 0.04 -0.92
CA PHE A 24 5.62 -0.08 -0.80
C PHE A 24 5.98 -0.38 0.64
N SER A 25 6.59 -1.54 0.87
CA SER A 25 7.05 -1.96 2.19
C SER A 25 8.58 -1.87 2.26
N LEU A 26 9.09 -1.29 3.35
CA LEU A 26 10.51 -1.13 3.59
C LEU A 26 11.12 -2.49 3.92
N ARG A 27 12.11 -2.91 3.16
CA ARG A 27 12.80 -4.20 3.37
C ARG A 27 13.87 -4.06 4.43
N SER A 28 14.41 -5.20 4.88
CA SER A 28 15.47 -5.27 5.89
C SER A 28 16.77 -4.58 5.48
N ASP A 29 17.00 -4.42 4.17
CA ASP A 29 18.13 -3.66 3.60
C ASP A 29 17.94 -2.14 3.69
N GLY A 30 16.78 -1.68 4.18
CA GLY A 30 16.46 -0.25 4.29
C GLY A 30 16.00 0.40 3.01
N GLN A 31 15.65 -0.38 1.99
CA GLN A 31 15.16 0.12 0.70
C GLN A 31 13.79 -0.46 0.38
N TYR A 32 12.96 0.33 -0.29
CA TYR A 32 11.73 -0.17 -0.87
C TYR A 32 12.03 -1.14 -2.01
N GLY A 33 11.22 -2.18 -2.11
CA GLY A 33 11.24 -3.11 -3.24
C GLY A 33 10.33 -2.63 -4.37
N LYS A 34 10.04 -3.55 -5.30
CA LYS A 34 8.91 -3.38 -6.22
C LYS A 34 7.62 -3.30 -5.38
N PRO A 35 6.73 -2.34 -5.63
CA PRO A 35 5.47 -2.25 -4.91
C PRO A 35 4.56 -3.43 -5.24
N ALA A 36 3.75 -3.83 -4.27
CA ALA A 36 2.56 -4.60 -4.54
C ALA A 36 1.51 -3.68 -5.16
N VAL A 37 0.83 -4.14 -6.21
CA VAL A 37 -0.18 -3.36 -6.93
C VAL A 37 -1.51 -4.08 -6.81
N TYR A 38 -2.52 -3.36 -6.37
CA TYR A 38 -3.87 -3.85 -6.13
C TYR A 38 -4.87 -3.03 -6.94
N SER A 39 -5.94 -3.69 -7.35
CA SER A 39 -7.10 -3.11 -8.01
C SER A 39 -8.24 -2.92 -7.01
N HIS A 40 -9.26 -2.17 -7.40
CA HIS A 40 -10.46 -1.96 -6.58
C HIS A 40 -11.24 -3.22 -6.17
N GLU A 41 -10.98 -4.37 -6.80
CA GLU A 41 -11.62 -5.64 -6.46
C GLU A 41 -10.91 -6.37 -5.31
N ASP A 42 -9.71 -5.92 -4.95
CA ASP A 42 -8.87 -6.58 -3.96
C ASP A 42 -9.20 -6.15 -2.52
N GLU A 43 -8.91 -7.06 -1.59
CA GLU A 43 -8.81 -6.76 -0.16
C GLU A 43 -7.33 -6.80 0.25
N ILE A 44 -6.84 -5.74 0.89
CA ILE A 44 -5.46 -5.66 1.35
C ILE A 44 -5.42 -5.90 2.86
N LYS A 45 -4.73 -6.97 3.29
CA LYS A 45 -4.32 -7.15 4.68
C LYS A 45 -3.09 -6.29 4.97
N VAL A 46 -3.19 -5.36 5.92
CA VAL A 46 -2.11 -4.42 6.23
C VAL A 46 -1.02 -5.13 7.03
N SER A 47 0.24 -5.03 6.60
CA SER A 47 1.31 -5.82 7.24
C SER A 47 1.64 -5.33 8.65
N LEU A 48 1.31 -4.07 8.96
CA LEU A 48 1.61 -3.42 10.25
C LEU A 48 0.56 -3.65 11.33
N PHE A 49 -0.65 -4.07 10.94
CA PHE A 49 -1.80 -4.21 11.85
C PHE A 49 -2.51 -5.52 11.53
N GLU A 50 -2.37 -6.52 12.40
CA GLU A 50 -2.86 -7.89 12.14
C GLU A 50 -4.37 -7.95 11.92
N ASP A 51 -5.12 -7.04 12.57
CA ASP A 51 -6.59 -6.98 12.56
C ASP A 51 -7.14 -5.99 11.50
N LEU A 52 -6.29 -5.39 10.67
CA LEU A 52 -6.73 -4.43 9.65
C LEU A 52 -6.69 -5.05 8.25
N ALA A 53 -7.87 -5.23 7.68
CA ALA A 53 -8.07 -5.52 6.26
C ALA A 53 -8.88 -4.38 5.62
N ILE A 54 -8.45 -3.96 4.42
CA ILE A 54 -9.08 -2.86 3.68
C ILE A 54 -9.68 -3.43 2.40
N ASN A 55 -11.01 -3.45 2.32
CA ASN A 55 -11.72 -3.77 1.09
C ASN A 55 -11.70 -2.55 0.15
N LEU A 56 -10.94 -2.63 -0.95
CA LEU A 56 -10.74 -1.48 -1.83
C LEU A 56 -12.00 -1.08 -2.60
N ASN A 57 -12.98 -1.97 -2.74
CA ASN A 57 -14.25 -1.60 -3.37
C ASN A 57 -14.92 -0.45 -2.61
N THR A 58 -14.87 -0.50 -1.27
CA THR A 58 -15.41 0.55 -0.39
C THR A 58 -14.65 1.87 -0.46
N VAL A 59 -13.36 1.83 -0.79
CA VAL A 59 -12.52 3.02 -0.94
C VAL A 59 -12.85 3.77 -2.23
N PHE A 60 -13.22 3.03 -3.29
CA PHE A 60 -13.49 3.58 -4.62
C PHE A 60 -14.98 3.66 -4.98
N SER A 61 -15.89 3.48 -4.02
CA SER A 61 -17.35 3.39 -4.25
C SER A 61 -18.07 4.74 -4.39
N LEU A 62 -17.37 5.82 -4.75
CA LEU A 62 -17.96 7.16 -4.98
C LEU A 62 -18.41 7.35 -6.42
#